data_AF-A0A948WBE2-F1
#
_entry.id   AF-A0A948WBE2-F1
#
_cell.length_a   1.000
_cell.length_b   1.000
_cell.length_c   1.000
_cell.angle_alpha   90.00
_cell.angle_beta   90.00
_cell.angle_gamma   90.00
#
_symmetry.space_group_name_H-M   'P 1'
#
loop_
_entity.id
_entity.type
_entity.pdbx_description
1 polymer ?
#
loop_
_entity_poly.entity_id
_entity_poly.type
_entity_poly.pdbx_seq_one_letter_code
_entity_poly.pdbx_strand_id
1 'polypeptide(L)'
;MGATPTIDGIFQDGEWADANTIVLDSTKTIHLKHDKENLYIALDGDGGNIYVLKDDLITILHASFSLGWAEYSKRNGTSWDCQREYNWELYKLQEKTEAEISGGMNRYLTNKGWVASLIPMGNPAQTEYAISFEWLGLSSRIESVKKMKTPRILISSIQNIPPAERRGRDIVRR
;
A
#
# COMPACT_ATOMS: atom_id res chain seq x y z
N MET A 1 20.83 -10.69 -2.00
CA MET A 1 19.61 -9.93 -1.70
C MET A 1 20.06 -8.61 -1.17
N GLY A 2 19.59 -7.52 -1.76
CA GLY A 2 19.85 -6.15 -1.33
C GLY A 2 19.26 -5.87 0.05
N ALA A 3 19.49 -4.66 0.56
CA ALA A 3 18.99 -4.25 1.86
C ALA A 3 17.46 -4.29 1.92
N THR A 4 16.90 -4.56 3.10
CA THR A 4 15.46 -4.40 3.34
C THR A 4 15.11 -2.90 3.24
N PRO A 5 14.09 -2.52 2.44
CA PRO A 5 13.76 -1.11 2.29
C PRO A 5 13.22 -0.48 3.59
N THR A 6 13.53 0.79 3.77
CA THR A 6 12.89 1.64 4.79
C THR A 6 11.64 2.25 4.18
N ILE A 7 10.50 2.21 4.88
CA ILE A 7 9.25 2.79 4.39
C ILE A 7 9.18 4.26 4.82
N ASP A 8 9.95 5.12 4.13
CA ASP A 8 10.07 6.55 4.44
C ASP A 8 9.62 7.46 3.28
N GLY A 9 9.34 6.89 2.11
CA GLY A 9 8.93 7.64 0.92
C GLY A 9 10.12 8.23 0.16
N ILE A 10 11.33 7.70 0.35
CA ILE A 10 12.54 8.13 -0.34
C ILE A 10 13.23 6.88 -0.90
N PHE A 11 13.38 6.82 -2.22
CA PHE A 11 14.13 5.72 -2.82
C PHE A 11 15.63 5.99 -2.68
N GLN A 12 16.25 5.39 -1.66
CA GLN A 12 17.68 5.56 -1.43
C GLN A 12 18.49 4.87 -2.53
N ASP A 13 19.65 5.46 -2.86
CA ASP A 13 20.56 4.86 -3.85
C ASP A 13 20.95 3.43 -3.44
N GLY A 14 20.71 2.48 -4.34
CA GLY A 14 21.06 1.08 -4.13
C GLY A 14 20.02 0.26 -3.34
N GLU A 15 19.07 0.89 -2.65
CA GLU A 15 18.05 0.19 -1.85
C GLU A 15 17.14 -0.68 -2.71
N TRP A 16 16.76 -0.17 -3.88
CA TRP A 16 15.89 -0.82 -4.86
C TRP A 16 16.64 -1.40 -6.06
N ALA A 17 17.97 -1.42 -6.03
CA ALA A 17 18.80 -1.84 -7.18
C ALA A 17 18.62 -3.31 -7.58
N ASP A 18 18.16 -4.17 -6.67
CA ASP A 18 17.87 -5.58 -6.92
C ASP A 18 16.36 -5.88 -7.09
N ALA A 19 15.51 -4.84 -7.14
CA ALA A 19 14.08 -5.00 -7.31
C ALA A 19 13.72 -5.37 -8.75
N ASN A 20 12.67 -6.20 -8.89
CA ASN A 20 12.00 -6.36 -10.17
C ASN A 20 11.29 -5.05 -10.50
N THR A 21 11.48 -4.54 -11.71
CA THR A 21 10.99 -3.22 -12.11
C THR A 21 9.97 -3.36 -13.24
N ILE A 22 8.81 -2.74 -13.07
CA ILE A 22 7.73 -2.69 -14.06
C ILE A 22 7.50 -1.23 -14.43
N VAL A 23 7.80 -0.87 -15.68
CA VAL A 23 7.50 0.46 -16.22
C VAL A 23 6.06 0.45 -16.72
N LEU A 24 5.21 1.29 -16.14
CA LEU A 24 3.81 1.44 -16.56
C LEU A 24 3.69 2.41 -17.74
N ASP A 25 4.42 3.53 -17.66
CA ASP A 25 4.52 4.55 -18.70
C ASP A 25 5.82 5.37 -18.53
N SER A 26 5.99 6.45 -19.29
CA SER A 26 7.19 7.30 -19.24
C SER A 26 7.41 8.04 -17.93
N THR A 27 6.42 8.04 -17.03
CA THR A 27 6.43 8.75 -15.75
C THR A 27 6.26 7.83 -14.55
N LYS A 28 5.86 6.58 -14.76
CA LYS A 28 5.47 5.66 -13.68
C LYS A 28 6.23 4.35 -13.72
N THR A 29 6.86 4.03 -12.59
CA THR A 29 7.61 2.80 -12.39
C THR A 29 7.23 2.14 -11.08
N ILE A 30 7.08 0.82 -11.10
CA ILE A 30 6.87 0.01 -9.90
C ILE A 30 8.12 -0.81 -9.64
N HIS A 31 8.64 -0.76 -8.42
CA HIS A 31 9.71 -1.62 -7.94
C HIS A 31 9.14 -2.66 -6.97
N LEU A 32 9.47 -3.93 -7.18
CA LEU A 32 9.00 -5.05 -6.38
C LEU A 32 10.21 -5.83 -5.85
N LYS A 33 10.26 -6.00 -4.54
CA LYS A 33 11.19 -6.93 -3.89
C LYS A 33 10.54 -7.51 -2.65
N HIS A 34 11.18 -8.49 -2.05
CA HIS A 34 10.66 -9.10 -0.84
C HIS A 34 11.81 -9.57 0.04
N ASP A 35 11.53 -9.75 1.32
CA ASP A 35 12.38 -10.53 2.21
C ASP A 35 11.69 -11.85 2.58
N LYS A 36 11.89 -12.36 3.81
CA LYS A 36 11.25 -13.59 4.29
C LYS A 36 9.82 -13.36 4.80
N GLU A 37 9.48 -12.13 5.14
CA GLU A 37 8.27 -11.77 5.89
C GLU A 37 7.34 -10.87 5.06
N ASN A 38 7.91 -9.98 4.24
CA ASN A 38 7.15 -8.93 3.58
C ASN A 38 7.45 -8.86 2.08
N LEU A 39 6.41 -8.51 1.33
CA LEU A 39 6.50 -7.94 0.00
C LEU A 39 6.67 -6.42 0.12
N TYR A 40 7.64 -5.88 -0.60
CA TYR A 40 7.90 -4.45 -0.72
C TYR A 40 7.52 -3.95 -2.10
N ILE A 41 6.79 -2.84 -2.15
CA ILE A 41 6.34 -2.20 -3.39
C ILE A 41 6.73 -0.72 -3.32
N ALA A 42 7.51 -0.24 -4.28
CA ALA A 42 7.80 1.17 -4.47
C ALA A 42 7.09 1.67 -5.73
N LEU A 43 6.38 2.78 -5.62
CA LEU A 43 5.72 3.49 -6.72
C LEU A 43 6.48 4.79 -6.98
N ASP A 44 7.12 4.91 -8.14
CA ASP A 44 7.66 6.17 -8.66
C ASP A 44 6.65 6.76 -9.64
N GLY A 45 6.33 8.05 -9.51
CA GLY A 45 5.45 8.74 -10.45
C GLY A 45 4.03 9.02 -9.96
N ASP A 46 3.88 9.46 -8.72
CA ASP A 46 2.62 9.77 -8.01
C ASP A 46 2.02 8.55 -7.28
N GLY A 47 1.41 8.83 -6.12
CA GLY A 47 0.89 7.81 -5.22
C GLY A 47 -0.27 7.00 -5.82
N GLY A 48 -0.67 5.96 -5.11
CA GLY A 48 -1.68 5.04 -5.59
C GLY A 48 -2.43 4.30 -4.50
N ASN A 49 -3.44 3.55 -4.93
CA ASN A 49 -4.06 2.53 -4.11
C ASN A 49 -3.51 1.17 -4.53
N ILE A 50 -3.21 0.31 -3.54
CA ILE A 50 -2.91 -1.10 -3.78
C ILE A 50 -4.20 -1.88 -3.59
N TYR A 51 -4.63 -2.60 -4.62
CA TYR A 51 -5.80 -3.47 -4.56
C TYR A 51 -5.32 -4.91 -4.46
N VAL A 52 -5.73 -5.60 -3.41
CA VAL A 52 -5.42 -7.00 -3.18
C VAL A 52 -6.71 -7.79 -3.38
N LEU A 53 -6.76 -8.55 -4.48
CA LEU A 53 -7.85 -9.47 -4.75
C LEU A 53 -7.53 -10.86 -4.20
N LYS A 54 -8.38 -11.35 -3.29
CA LYS A 54 -8.34 -12.71 -2.75
C LYS A 54 -9.73 -13.33 -2.86
N ASP A 55 -9.86 -14.34 -3.73
CA ASP A 55 -11.14 -14.96 -4.07
C ASP A 55 -12.18 -13.91 -4.51
N ASP A 56 -13.27 -13.78 -3.76
CA ASP A 56 -14.35 -12.81 -3.98
C ASP A 56 -14.21 -11.56 -3.08
N LEU A 57 -13.04 -11.29 -2.50
CA LEU A 57 -12.76 -10.11 -1.67
C LEU A 57 -11.70 -9.22 -2.32
N ILE A 58 -12.00 -7.93 -2.44
CA ILE A 58 -11.03 -6.88 -2.78
C ILE A 58 -10.75 -6.07 -1.52
N THR A 59 -9.48 -5.99 -1.13
CA THR A 59 -9.00 -5.04 -0.14
C THR A 59 -8.26 -3.91 -0.84
N ILE A 60 -8.63 -2.66 -0.54
CA ILE A 60 -8.01 -1.46 -1.11
C ILE A 60 -7.16 -0.82 -0.01
N LEU A 61 -5.85 -0.76 -0.19
CA LEU A 61 -4.90 -0.09 0.70
C LEU A 61 -4.63 1.31 0.15
N HIS A 62 -4.95 2.33 0.94
CA HIS A 62 -4.77 3.73 0.59
C HIS A 62 -3.66 4.35 1.44
N ALA A 63 -2.76 5.07 0.78
CA ALA A 63 -1.74 5.87 1.42
C ALA A 63 -1.73 7.28 0.84
N SER A 64 -1.90 8.28 1.71
CA SER A 64 -1.76 9.69 1.35
C SER A 64 -1.26 10.51 2.54
N PHE A 65 -2.11 11.31 3.18
CA PHE A 65 -1.82 11.97 4.47
C PHE A 65 -2.19 11.10 5.68
N SER A 66 -2.84 9.97 5.43
CA SER A 66 -3.22 8.95 6.39
C SER A 66 -3.24 7.59 5.71
N LEU A 67 -3.12 6.52 6.50
CA LEU A 67 -3.38 5.16 6.04
C LEU A 67 -4.85 4.82 6.23
N GLY A 68 -5.42 4.10 5.28
CA GLY A 68 -6.74 3.52 5.43
C GLY A 68 -6.90 2.34 4.50
N TRP A 69 -7.83 1.46 4.80
CA TRP A 69 -8.24 0.44 3.85
C TRP A 69 -9.74 0.18 3.88
N ALA A 70 -10.26 -0.25 2.74
CA ALA A 70 -11.64 -0.67 2.56
C ALA A 70 -11.69 -2.11 2.02
N GLU A 71 -12.78 -2.82 2.32
CA GLU A 71 -12.98 -4.20 1.88
C GLU A 71 -14.32 -4.31 1.15
N TYR A 72 -14.30 -4.93 -0.02
CA TYR A 72 -15.47 -5.18 -0.83
C TYR A 72 -15.56 -6.66 -1.15
N SER A 73 -16.71 -7.27 -0.92
CA SER A 73 -16.96 -8.67 -1.30
C SER A 73 -17.90 -8.76 -2.49
N LYS A 74 -17.73 -9.80 -3.30
CA LYS A 74 -18.55 -10.04 -4.48
C LYS A 74 -19.89 -10.63 -4.07
N ARG A 75 -20.99 -9.94 -4.37
CA ARG A 75 -22.36 -10.43 -4.28
C ARG A 75 -22.80 -10.98 -5.63
N ASN A 76 -23.26 -12.23 -5.64
CA ASN A 76 -23.86 -12.91 -6.79
C ASN A 76 -23.01 -12.89 -8.09
N GLY A 77 -21.68 -12.78 -7.96
CA GLY A 77 -20.76 -12.85 -9.10
C GLY A 77 -20.67 -11.60 -9.98
N THR A 78 -21.50 -10.58 -9.78
CA THR A 78 -21.53 -9.37 -10.65
C THR A 78 -21.51 -8.04 -9.90
N SER A 79 -21.86 -8.00 -8.62
CA SER A 79 -21.89 -6.77 -7.81
C SER A 79 -20.91 -6.83 -6.65
N TRP A 80 -20.44 -5.68 -6.17
CA TRP A 80 -19.56 -5.59 -5.00
C TRP A 80 -20.28 -4.89 -3.86
N ASP A 81 -20.19 -5.48 -2.66
CA ASP A 81 -20.71 -4.92 -1.42
C ASP A 81 -19.57 -4.42 -0.55
N CYS A 82 -19.68 -3.20 -0.04
CA CYS A 82 -18.78 -2.70 0.99
C CYS A 82 -18.97 -3.51 2.29
N GLN A 83 -17.93 -4.23 2.70
CA GLN A 83 -17.87 -4.94 3.99
C GLN A 83 -17.22 -4.09 5.07
N ARG A 84 -16.29 -3.22 4.65
CA ARG A 84 -15.54 -2.31 5.51
C ARG A 84 -15.27 -1.02 4.78
N GLU A 85 -15.69 0.09 5.36
CA GLU A 85 -15.30 1.43 4.90
C GLU A 85 -13.91 1.81 5.43
N TYR A 86 -13.31 2.83 4.83
CA TYR A 86 -12.02 3.34 5.28
C TYR A 86 -12.04 3.74 6.76
N ASN A 87 -11.15 3.13 7.53
CA ASN A 87 -10.77 3.62 8.85
C ASN A 87 -9.41 4.31 8.77
N TRP A 88 -9.40 5.64 8.89
CA TRP A 88 -8.19 6.45 8.73
C TRP A 88 -7.33 6.44 10.00
N GLU A 89 -6.09 6.00 9.86
CA GLU A 89 -5.09 5.87 10.93
C GLU A 89 -3.76 6.52 10.50
N LEU A 90 -2.82 6.67 11.43
CA LEU A 90 -1.51 7.32 11.19
C LEU A 90 -1.59 8.69 10.49
N TYR A 91 -2.48 9.56 10.96
CA TYR A 91 -2.58 10.95 10.48
C TYR A 91 -1.73 11.91 11.33
N LYS A 92 -1.59 13.15 10.83
CA LYS A 92 -0.85 14.25 11.50
C LYS A 92 0.60 13.91 11.81
N LEU A 93 1.29 13.23 10.87
CA LEU A 93 2.69 12.85 11.08
C LEU A 93 3.62 14.06 11.23
N GLN A 94 3.29 15.21 10.63
CA GLN A 94 4.04 16.45 10.77
C GLN A 94 4.07 17.01 12.21
N GLU A 95 3.17 16.55 13.09
CA GLU A 95 3.13 16.92 14.51
C GLU A 95 3.91 15.93 15.39
N LYS A 96 4.50 14.89 14.81
CA LYS A 96 5.15 13.78 15.51
C LYS A 96 6.66 13.80 15.31
N THR A 97 7.37 13.26 16.29
CA THR A 97 8.81 12.97 16.18
C THR A 97 9.06 11.77 15.27
N GLU A 98 10.27 11.67 14.72
CA GLU A 98 10.70 10.52 13.90
C GLU A 98 10.51 9.18 14.64
N ALA A 99 10.82 9.13 15.93
CA ALA A 99 10.63 7.94 16.76
C ALA A 99 9.15 7.55 16.90
N GLU A 100 8.25 8.52 17.02
CA GLU A 100 6.80 8.27 17.06
C GLU A 100 6.25 7.79 15.72
N ILE A 101 6.77 8.35 14.61
CA ILE A 101 6.41 7.93 13.25
C ILE A 101 6.87 6.49 13.03
N SER A 102 8.16 6.21 13.20
CA SER A 102 8.73 4.87 13.02
C SER A 102 8.05 3.83 13.92
N GLY A 103 7.86 4.15 15.21
CA GLY A 103 7.14 3.29 16.13
C GLY A 103 5.67 3.08 15.75
N GLY A 104 5.00 4.10 15.22
CA GLY A 104 3.64 4.02 14.71
C GLY A 104 3.52 3.12 13.48
N MET A 105 4.42 3.29 12.52
CA MET A 105 4.52 2.49 11.29
C MET A 105 4.77 1.02 11.60
N ASN A 106 5.74 0.73 12.48
CA ASN A 106 6.04 -0.64 12.91
C ASN A 106 4.83 -1.30 13.59
N ARG A 107 4.17 -0.60 14.53
CA ARG A 107 2.95 -1.14 15.16
C ARG A 107 1.84 -1.36 14.15
N TYR A 108 1.70 -0.48 13.16
CA TYR A 108 0.68 -0.61 12.14
C TYR A 108 0.95 -1.84 11.25
N LEU A 109 2.18 -2.05 10.81
CA LEU A 109 2.58 -3.26 10.07
C LEU A 109 2.33 -4.53 10.89
N THR A 110 2.74 -4.57 12.15
CA THR A 110 2.49 -5.73 13.04
C THR A 110 1.00 -6.03 13.21
N ASN A 111 0.17 -5.00 13.42
CA ASN A 111 -1.24 -5.20 13.76
C ASN A 111 -2.15 -5.37 12.55
N LYS A 112 -1.81 -4.72 11.43
CA LYS A 112 -2.65 -4.65 10.23
C LYS A 112 -2.09 -5.45 9.06
N GLY A 113 -0.85 -5.92 9.16
CA GLY A 113 -0.20 -6.72 8.13
C GLY A 113 0.26 -5.94 6.91
N TRP A 114 0.15 -4.61 6.92
CA TRP A 114 0.69 -3.74 5.89
C TRP A 114 1.01 -2.37 6.47
N VAL A 115 1.85 -1.61 5.79
CA VAL A 115 2.10 -0.19 6.06
C VAL A 115 2.58 0.49 4.77
N ALA A 116 2.44 1.81 4.67
CA ALA A 116 2.98 2.57 3.55
C ALA A 116 3.53 3.92 4.00
N SER A 117 4.49 4.46 3.24
CA SER A 117 4.95 5.83 3.45
C SER A 117 3.83 6.80 3.12
N LEU A 118 3.79 7.91 3.87
CA LEU A 118 2.79 8.95 3.70
C LEU A 118 3.45 10.18 3.07
N ILE A 119 2.66 10.99 2.38
CA ILE A 119 3.09 12.21 1.68
C ILE A 119 4.03 13.10 2.53
N PRO A 120 3.82 13.29 3.86
CA PRO A 120 4.71 14.12 4.67
C PRO A 120 6.07 13.52 5.01
N MET A 121 6.34 12.25 4.70
CA MET A 121 7.53 11.52 5.17
C MET A 121 8.74 11.68 4.26
N GLY A 122 8.53 11.89 2.96
CA GLY A 122 9.59 11.87 1.95
C GLY A 122 9.24 12.61 0.68
N ASN A 123 9.55 12.03 -0.47
CA ASN A 123 9.23 12.60 -1.77
C ASN A 123 7.74 12.33 -2.12
N PRO A 124 6.91 13.37 -2.33
CA PRO A 124 5.49 13.18 -2.65
C PRO A 124 5.20 12.41 -3.95
N ALA A 125 6.18 12.30 -4.86
CA ALA A 125 6.07 11.51 -6.07
C ALA A 125 6.40 10.03 -5.88
N GLN A 126 6.88 9.66 -4.69
CA GLN A 126 7.28 8.30 -4.32
C GLN A 126 6.38 7.78 -3.21
N THR A 127 6.02 6.51 -3.28
CA THR A 127 5.28 5.84 -2.20
C THR A 127 5.78 4.42 -2.06
N GLU A 128 6.01 3.99 -0.83
CA GLU A 128 6.55 2.67 -0.51
C GLU A 128 5.54 1.92 0.35
N TYR A 129 5.39 0.62 0.11
CA TYR A 129 4.54 -0.26 0.88
C TYR A 129 5.37 -1.43 1.39
N ALA A 130 5.10 -1.86 2.61
CA ALA A 130 5.42 -3.20 3.08
C ALA A 130 4.11 -3.94 3.37
N ILE A 131 3.97 -5.15 2.85
CA ILE A 131 2.80 -6.00 3.05
C ILE A 131 3.28 -7.39 3.49
N SER A 132 2.84 -7.81 4.67
CA SER A 132 3.17 -9.12 5.23
C SER A 132 2.64 -10.25 4.36
N PHE A 133 3.47 -11.25 4.14
CA PHE A 133 3.06 -12.48 3.48
C PHE A 133 1.98 -13.22 4.26
N GLU A 134 2.03 -13.19 5.60
CA GLU A 134 0.98 -13.76 6.44
C GLU A 134 -0.36 -13.09 6.16
N TRP A 135 -0.38 -11.76 6.06
CA TRP A 135 -1.59 -11.00 5.75
C TRP A 135 -2.13 -11.31 4.35
N LEU A 136 -1.23 -11.51 3.38
CA LEU A 136 -1.58 -12.00 2.05
C LEU A 136 -2.08 -13.47 2.04
N GLY A 137 -2.04 -14.17 3.19
CA GLY A 137 -2.38 -15.58 3.30
C GLY A 137 -1.33 -16.50 2.66
N LEU A 138 -0.11 -16.01 2.48
CA LEU A 138 1.01 -16.73 1.92
C LEU A 138 1.83 -17.32 3.07
N SER A 139 1.91 -18.65 3.14
CA SER A 139 2.91 -19.27 4.00
C SER A 139 4.28 -18.94 3.42
N SER A 140 5.21 -18.51 4.29
CA SER A 140 6.59 -18.05 4.01
C SER A 140 7.50 -19.09 3.33
N ARG A 141 6.94 -20.18 2.80
CA ARG A 141 7.66 -21.19 2.03
C ARG A 141 7.64 -20.81 0.55
N ILE A 142 8.81 -20.39 0.11
CA ILE A 142 9.31 -20.05 -1.25
C ILE A 142 8.70 -20.88 -2.42
N GLU A 143 8.05 -22.02 -2.18
CA GLU A 143 7.38 -22.83 -3.22
C GLU A 143 6.02 -22.28 -3.70
N SER A 144 5.37 -21.39 -2.95
CA SER A 144 4.03 -20.87 -3.29
C SER A 144 4.03 -19.83 -4.44
N VAL A 145 5.15 -19.19 -4.74
CA VAL A 145 5.25 -18.22 -5.86
C VAL A 145 5.15 -18.90 -7.23
N LYS A 146 5.52 -20.18 -7.35
CA LYS A 146 5.46 -20.92 -8.64
C LYS A 146 4.10 -21.57 -8.94
N LYS A 147 3.17 -21.66 -7.97
CA LYS A 147 1.90 -22.41 -8.12
C LYS A 147 0.64 -21.63 -7.75
N MET A 148 0.73 -20.37 -7.36
CA MET A 148 -0.48 -19.59 -7.11
C MET A 148 -1.20 -19.23 -8.41
N LYS A 149 -2.53 -19.49 -8.44
CA LYS A 149 -3.47 -18.55 -9.06
C LYS A 149 -3.34 -17.26 -8.24
N THR A 150 -2.46 -16.37 -8.69
CA THR A 150 -1.92 -15.22 -7.93
C THR A 150 -3.03 -14.36 -7.33
N PRO A 151 -2.93 -13.94 -6.04
CA PRO A 151 -3.63 -12.74 -5.63
C PRO A 151 -3.24 -11.64 -6.61
N ARG A 152 -4.23 -11.07 -7.30
CA ARG A 152 -3.98 -10.04 -8.30
C ARG A 152 -3.78 -8.75 -7.54
N ILE A 153 -2.52 -8.34 -7.40
CA ILE A 153 -2.18 -7.00 -6.97
C ILE A 153 -2.41 -6.09 -8.18
N LEU A 154 -3.47 -5.29 -8.10
CA LEU A 154 -3.71 -4.21 -9.06
C LEU A 154 -3.25 -2.91 -8.40
N ILE A 155 -2.54 -2.09 -9.15
CA ILE A 155 -2.07 -0.79 -8.69
C ILE A 155 -2.80 0.26 -9.53
N SER A 156 -3.48 1.19 -8.87
CA SER A 156 -4.14 2.31 -9.55
C SER A 156 -3.67 3.64 -9.00
N SER A 157 -3.59 4.65 -9.85
CA SER A 157 -3.20 6.01 -9.48
C SER A 157 -4.38 6.76 -8.84
N ILE A 158 -4.07 7.66 -7.89
CA ILE A 158 -5.02 8.49 -7.13
C ILE A 158 -6.00 9.29 -8.02
N GLN A 159 -5.68 9.50 -9.30
CA GLN A 159 -6.58 10.23 -10.22
C GLN A 159 -7.88 9.47 -10.59
N ASN A 160 -8.02 8.18 -10.26
CA ASN A 160 -9.17 7.33 -10.61
C ASN A 160 -10.00 6.86 -9.40
N ILE A 161 -10.27 7.75 -8.44
CA ILE A 161 -11.10 7.45 -7.27
C ILE A 161 -12.60 7.38 -7.65
N PRO A 162 -13.34 6.34 -7.21
CA PRO A 162 -14.81 6.28 -7.35
C PRO A 162 -15.52 7.45 -6.64
N PRO A 163 -16.70 7.91 -7.10
CA PRO A 163 -17.36 9.12 -6.58
C PRO A 163 -17.65 9.16 -5.06
N ALA A 164 -17.59 8.03 -4.36
CA ALA A 164 -17.88 7.92 -2.92
C ALA A 164 -16.96 8.76 -2.02
N GLU A 165 -15.71 9.04 -2.43
CA GLU A 165 -14.75 9.82 -1.63
C GLU A 165 -14.90 11.34 -1.77
N ARG A 166 -15.81 11.86 -2.62
CA ARG A 166 -16.02 13.31 -2.75
C ARG A 166 -16.83 13.96 -1.62
N ARG A 167 -17.46 13.17 -0.74
CA ARG A 167 -18.39 13.71 0.28
C ARG A 167 -17.74 14.23 1.57
N GLY A 168 -16.42 14.10 1.73
CA GLY A 168 -15.72 14.54 2.95
C GLY A 168 -15.10 15.94 2.90
N ARG A 169 -15.15 16.66 1.76
CA ARG A 169 -14.41 17.92 1.57
C ARG A 169 -15.23 19.21 1.67
N ASP A 170 -16.48 19.13 2.10
CA ASP A 170 -17.35 20.30 2.32
C ASP A 170 -17.69 20.51 3.81
N ILE A 171 -16.67 20.60 4.68
CA ILE A 171 -16.83 21.24 5.99
C ILE A 171 -15.54 22.01 6.29
N VAL A 172 -15.52 23.29 5.92
CA VAL A 172 -15.19 24.48 6.75
C VAL A 172 -15.18 25.68 5.80
N ARG A 173 -16.34 26.34 5.68
CA ARG A 173 -16.41 27.79 5.46
C ARG A 173 -17.58 28.31 6.28
N ARG A 174 -17.26 28.77 7.49
CA ARG A 174 -17.86 29.93 8.16
C ARG A 174 -17.08 30.19 9.43
#